data_AF-A0A3M1R2A8-F1
#
_entry.id   AF-A0A3M1R2A8-F1
#
_cell.length_a   1.000
_cell.length_b   1.000
_cell.length_c   1.000
_cell.angle_alpha   90.00
_cell.angle_beta   90.00
_cell.angle_gamma   90.00
#
_symmetry.space_group_name_H-M   'P 1'
#
loop_
_entity.id
_entity.type
_entity.pdbx_description
1 polymer ?
#
loop_
_entity_poly.entity_id
_entity_poly.type
_entity_poly.pdbx_seq_one_letter_code
_entity_poly.pdbx_strand_id
1 'polypeptide(L)'
;MRTAVACAVGLALCLPCGTLCHELLGHGLTGVLLGGRITELHVLGVDLWPRPRWVGWQGYYGWCGVEGLSSDAADAWMGLAGSASTWLVAAVASVALWLRRWRGVARVALVCASLWWIDAATYLLPAFGLKRSILWGGDYAEPYECAMRLGADGPLFLAVVYAGSGLMAAALVWRLATDRPPAAAAKQRR
;
A
#
# COMPACT_ATOMS: atom_id res chain seq x y z
N MET A 1 6.79 19.25 -19.99
CA MET A 1 5.95 19.81 -18.91
C MET A 1 4.85 18.86 -18.43
N ARG A 2 3.95 18.36 -19.30
CA ARG A 2 2.83 17.49 -18.89
C ARG A 2 3.21 16.23 -18.09
N THR A 3 4.29 15.56 -18.45
CA THR A 3 4.76 14.35 -17.73
C THR A 3 5.29 14.66 -16.33
N ALA A 4 6.04 15.76 -16.16
CA ALA A 4 6.57 16.14 -14.86
C ALA A 4 5.45 16.50 -13.88
N VAL A 5 4.42 17.22 -14.35
CA VAL A 5 3.22 17.52 -13.56
C VAL A 5 2.49 16.24 -13.18
N ALA A 6 2.30 15.31 -14.14
CA ALA A 6 1.67 14.02 -13.85
C ALA A 6 2.45 13.21 -12.80
N CYS A 7 3.79 13.16 -12.88
CA CYS A 7 4.62 12.51 -11.87
C CYS A 7 4.48 13.17 -10.50
N ALA A 8 4.53 14.50 -10.43
CA ALA A 8 4.38 15.23 -9.17
C ALA A 8 3.01 14.98 -8.53
N VAL A 9 1.93 15.07 -9.31
CA VAL A 9 0.57 14.77 -8.85
C VAL A 9 0.44 13.30 -8.45
N GLY A 10 0.96 12.37 -9.25
CA GLY A 10 0.92 10.94 -8.96
C GLY A 10 1.64 10.60 -7.65
N LEU A 11 2.82 11.17 -7.42
CA LEU A 11 3.57 11.00 -6.18
C LEU A 11 2.84 11.63 -4.98
N ALA A 12 2.29 12.84 -5.15
CA ALA A 12 1.54 13.53 -4.10
C ALA A 12 0.27 12.76 -3.69
N LEU A 13 -0.42 12.13 -4.65
CA LEU A 13 -1.61 11.31 -4.40
C LEU A 13 -1.27 9.87 -3.96
N CYS A 14 -0.05 9.40 -4.18
CA CYS A 14 0.36 8.04 -3.88
C CYS A 14 0.13 7.69 -2.41
N LEU A 15 0.54 8.59 -1.50
CA LEU A 15 0.38 8.41 -0.07
C LEU A 15 -1.10 8.41 0.36
N PRO A 16 -1.92 9.45 0.13
CA PRO A 16 -3.32 9.45 0.55
C PRO A 16 -4.13 8.31 -0.07
N CYS A 17 -3.92 7.99 -1.36
CA CYS A 17 -4.62 6.89 -2.00
C CYS A 17 -4.18 5.52 -1.45
N GLY A 18 -2.89 5.34 -1.17
CA GLY A 18 -2.36 4.11 -0.58
C GLY A 18 -2.89 3.90 0.84
N THR A 19 -2.88 4.96 1.65
CA THR A 19 -3.48 4.93 3.00
C THR A 19 -4.97 4.69 2.95
N LEU A 20 -5.72 5.33 2.04
CA LEU A 20 -7.14 5.02 1.84
C LEU A 20 -7.36 3.56 1.45
N CYS A 21 -6.52 2.99 0.59
CA CYS A 21 -6.59 1.58 0.25
C CYS A 21 -6.38 0.70 1.50
N HIS A 22 -5.32 0.98 2.28
CA HIS A 22 -5.00 0.25 3.51
C HIS A 22 -6.17 0.30 4.51
N GLU A 23 -6.63 1.51 4.84
CA GLU A 23 -7.63 1.70 5.88
C GLU A 23 -9.04 1.29 5.44
N LEU A 24 -9.49 1.74 4.26
CA LEU A 24 -10.87 1.53 3.83
C LEU A 24 -11.04 0.18 3.13
N LEU A 25 -10.17 -0.19 2.19
CA LEU A 25 -10.32 -1.43 1.43
C LEU A 25 -9.72 -2.63 2.18
N GLY A 26 -8.66 -2.42 2.95
CA GLY A 26 -8.07 -3.42 3.83
C GLY A 26 -8.92 -3.61 5.07
N HIS A 27 -8.72 -2.76 6.09
CA HIS A 27 -9.39 -2.91 7.38
C HIS A 27 -10.92 -2.75 7.28
N GLY A 28 -11.41 -1.64 6.74
CA GLY A 28 -12.83 -1.30 6.73
C GLY A 28 -13.70 -2.33 6.00
N LEU A 29 -13.40 -2.61 4.73
CA LEU A 29 -14.16 -3.57 3.94
C LEU A 29 -14.07 -4.99 4.51
N THR A 30 -12.88 -5.45 4.92
CA THR A 30 -12.72 -6.78 5.52
C THR A 30 -13.48 -6.88 6.83
N GLY A 31 -13.40 -5.86 7.68
CA GLY A 31 -14.13 -5.78 8.94
C GLY A 31 -15.65 -5.85 8.73
N VAL A 32 -16.18 -5.14 7.74
CA VAL A 32 -17.61 -5.21 7.37
C VAL A 32 -18.00 -6.60 6.85
N LEU A 33 -17.17 -7.21 5.98
CA LEU A 33 -17.41 -8.56 5.47
C LEU A 33 -17.40 -9.62 6.59
N LEU A 34 -16.66 -9.37 7.67
CA LEU A 34 -16.60 -10.21 8.87
C LEU A 34 -17.67 -9.86 9.91
N GLY A 35 -18.66 -9.04 9.55
CA GLY A 35 -19.83 -8.73 10.39
C GLY A 35 -19.70 -7.48 11.25
N GLY A 36 -18.59 -6.75 11.13
CA GLY A 36 -18.38 -5.49 11.84
C GLY A 36 -19.03 -4.28 11.16
N ARG A 37 -18.80 -3.11 11.76
CA ARG A 37 -19.24 -1.81 11.23
C ARG A 37 -18.14 -0.77 11.41
N ILE A 38 -17.85 -0.04 10.33
CA ILE A 38 -16.92 1.10 10.36
C ILE A 38 -17.54 2.21 11.23
N THR A 39 -16.85 2.58 12.30
CA THR A 39 -17.21 3.69 13.19
C THR A 39 -16.37 4.91 12.93
N GLU A 40 -15.13 4.72 12.49
CA GLU A 40 -14.17 5.79 12.23
C GLU A 40 -13.32 5.48 11.01
N LEU A 41 -12.98 6.51 10.24
CA LEU A 41 -11.99 6.42 9.18
C LEU A 41 -11.18 7.70 9.16
N HIS A 42 -9.89 7.59 9.44
CA HIS A 42 -8.95 8.70 9.53
C HIS A 42 -7.85 8.49 8.50
N VAL A 43 -7.54 9.51 7.70
CA VAL A 43 -6.45 9.46 6.72
C VAL A 43 -5.73 10.80 6.70
N LEU A 44 -4.42 10.76 6.95
CA LEU A 44 -3.49 11.89 6.91
C LEU A 44 -3.97 13.13 7.68
N GLY A 45 -4.55 12.92 8.87
CA GLY A 45 -5.05 14.00 9.73
C GLY A 45 -6.43 14.54 9.36
N VAL A 46 -7.14 13.85 8.46
CA VAL A 46 -8.54 14.11 8.13
C VAL A 46 -9.39 12.95 8.63
N ASP A 47 -10.37 13.22 9.47
CA ASP A 47 -11.49 12.30 9.72
C ASP A 47 -12.31 12.31 8.42
N LEU A 48 -12.51 11.16 7.79
CA LEU A 48 -13.37 10.99 6.61
C LEU A 48 -14.74 10.44 7.00
N TRP A 49 -14.81 9.66 8.08
CA TRP A 49 -16.04 9.09 8.64
C TRP A 49 -16.04 9.24 10.17
N PRO A 50 -17.17 9.60 10.80
CA PRO A 50 -18.51 9.78 10.22
C PRO A 50 -18.74 11.14 9.55
N ARG A 51 -17.90 12.13 9.80
CA ARG A 51 -18.02 13.47 9.20
C ARG A 51 -16.65 13.98 8.77
N PRO A 52 -16.49 14.39 7.49
CA PRO A 52 -15.26 14.99 7.01
C PRO A 52 -14.82 16.21 7.83
N ARG A 53 -13.67 16.12 8.51
CA ARG A 53 -13.05 17.27 9.20
C ARG A 53 -11.54 17.11 9.34
N TRP A 54 -10.82 18.21 9.30
CA TRP A 54 -9.40 18.23 9.64
C TRP A 54 -9.23 18.15 11.17
N VAL A 55 -8.49 17.15 11.63
CA VAL A 55 -8.18 16.95 13.06
C VAL A 55 -6.69 17.12 13.37
N GLY A 56 -5.86 17.37 12.35
CA GLY A 56 -4.42 17.47 12.50
C GLY A 56 -3.73 16.11 12.50
N TRP A 57 -2.40 16.12 12.44
CA TRP A 57 -1.60 14.92 12.38
C TRP A 57 -1.49 14.25 13.77
N GLN A 58 -1.90 12.99 13.87
CA GLN A 58 -1.93 12.24 15.13
C GLN A 58 -0.75 11.25 15.30
N GLY A 59 0.27 11.31 14.42
CA GLY A 59 1.43 10.42 14.50
C GLY A 59 1.30 9.09 13.74
N TYR A 60 0.24 8.93 12.95
CA TYR A 60 0.02 7.78 12.07
C TYR A 60 -0.60 8.22 10.74
N TYR A 61 -0.43 7.40 9.68
CA TYR A 61 -0.94 7.74 8.36
C TYR A 61 -2.46 7.59 8.26
N GLY A 62 -3.01 6.54 8.83
CA GLY A 62 -4.45 6.31 8.85
C GLY A 62 -4.88 5.40 10.00
N TRP A 63 -6.19 5.35 10.19
CA TRP A 63 -6.84 4.46 11.14
C TRP A 63 -8.26 4.16 10.67
N CYS A 64 -8.68 2.91 10.75
CA CYS A 64 -10.05 2.50 10.54
C CYS A 64 -10.60 1.82 11.79
N GLY A 65 -11.49 2.51 12.49
CA GLY A 65 -12.22 1.93 13.62
C GLY A 65 -13.34 1.02 13.10
N VAL A 66 -13.30 -0.24 13.48
CA VAL A 66 -14.35 -1.22 13.20
C VAL A 66 -14.80 -1.86 14.51
N GLU A 67 -16.11 -1.86 14.74
CA GLU A 67 -16.73 -2.49 15.92
C GLU A 67 -17.60 -3.67 15.52
N GLY A 68 -17.94 -4.53 16.50
CA GLY A 68 -18.89 -5.62 16.32
C GLY A 68 -18.32 -6.90 15.71
N LEU A 69 -16.99 -7.02 15.60
CA LEU A 69 -16.35 -8.27 15.21
C LEU A 69 -16.58 -9.34 16.28
N SER A 70 -17.00 -10.54 15.85
CA SER A 70 -17.47 -11.59 16.75
C SER A 70 -16.37 -12.52 17.27
N SER A 71 -15.11 -12.36 16.83
CA SER A 71 -14.01 -13.25 17.22
C SER A 71 -12.62 -12.60 17.04
N ASP A 72 -11.64 -13.09 17.81
CA ASP A 72 -10.24 -12.69 17.68
C ASP A 72 -9.65 -13.01 16.30
N ALA A 73 -10.15 -14.06 15.64
CA ALA A 73 -9.74 -14.41 14.29
C ALA A 73 -10.24 -13.37 13.27
N ALA A 74 -11.46 -12.85 13.45
CA ALA A 74 -11.99 -11.80 12.58
C ALA A 74 -11.19 -10.49 12.71
N ASP A 75 -10.84 -10.13 13.96
CA ASP A 75 -9.95 -9.02 14.25
C ASP A 75 -8.57 -9.20 13.60
N ALA A 76 -7.96 -10.38 13.74
CA ALA A 76 -6.67 -10.67 13.11
C ALA A 76 -6.73 -10.66 11.57
N TRP A 77 -7.79 -11.18 10.95
CA TRP A 77 -7.97 -11.07 9.49
C TRP A 77 -8.11 -9.63 9.04
N MET A 78 -8.87 -8.82 9.78
CA MET A 78 -9.01 -7.40 9.51
C MET A 78 -7.67 -6.67 9.62
N GLY A 79 -6.91 -6.88 10.70
CA GLY A 79 -5.59 -6.27 10.90
C GLY A 79 -4.59 -6.67 9.80
N LEU A 80 -4.60 -7.93 9.37
CA LEU A 80 -3.78 -8.39 8.24
C LEU A 80 -4.20 -7.75 6.91
N ALA A 81 -5.49 -7.49 6.71
CA ALA A 81 -6.04 -7.03 5.44
C ALA A 81 -5.56 -5.63 5.03
N GLY A 82 -5.19 -4.77 5.97
CA GLY A 82 -4.60 -3.44 5.71
C GLY A 82 -3.44 -3.53 4.73
N SER A 83 -2.33 -4.13 5.18
CA SER A 83 -1.14 -4.33 4.34
C SER A 83 -1.32 -5.35 3.22
N ALA A 84 -2.21 -6.35 3.39
CA ALA A 84 -2.48 -7.29 2.30
C ALA A 84 -3.13 -6.60 1.09
N SER A 85 -4.02 -5.62 1.32
CA SER A 85 -4.70 -4.87 0.26
C SER A 85 -3.74 -4.03 -0.58
N THR A 86 -2.85 -3.27 0.06
CA THR A 86 -1.83 -2.43 -0.59
C THR A 86 -0.83 -3.29 -1.36
N TRP A 87 -0.40 -4.41 -0.78
CA TRP A 87 0.49 -5.38 -1.43
C TRP A 87 -0.16 -6.01 -2.67
N LEU A 88 -1.43 -6.41 -2.60
CA LEU A 88 -2.17 -6.98 -3.73
C LEU A 88 -2.33 -5.96 -4.87
N VAL A 89 -2.69 -4.71 -4.54
CA VAL A 89 -2.77 -3.63 -5.54
C VAL A 89 -1.40 -3.41 -6.19
N ALA A 90 -0.32 -3.41 -5.43
CA ALA A 90 1.03 -3.28 -5.96
C ALA A 90 1.39 -4.43 -6.91
N ALA A 91 1.03 -5.67 -6.56
CA ALA A 91 1.26 -6.84 -7.40
C ALA A 91 0.49 -6.74 -8.73
N VAL A 92 -0.81 -6.40 -8.67
CA VAL A 92 -1.65 -6.22 -9.87
C VAL A 92 -1.12 -5.09 -10.74
N ALA A 93 -0.74 -3.95 -10.14
CA ALA A 93 -0.17 -2.82 -10.88
C ALA A 93 1.16 -3.17 -11.55
N SER A 94 2.02 -3.92 -10.85
CA SER A 94 3.29 -4.42 -11.38
C SER A 94 3.05 -5.33 -12.59
N VAL A 95 2.15 -6.32 -12.47
CA VAL A 95 1.79 -7.20 -13.58
C VAL A 95 1.21 -6.40 -14.75
N ALA A 96 0.30 -5.45 -14.47
CA ALA A 96 -0.28 -4.60 -15.51
C ALA A 96 0.78 -3.80 -16.28
N LEU A 97 1.79 -3.24 -15.59
CA LEU A 97 2.93 -2.54 -16.22
C LEU A 97 3.71 -3.44 -17.17
N TRP A 98 3.79 -4.74 -16.87
CA TRP A 98 4.48 -5.74 -17.68
C TRP A 98 3.65 -6.21 -18.88
N LEU A 99 2.35 -6.43 -18.71
CA LEU A 99 1.47 -6.92 -19.77
C LEU A 99 1.34 -5.97 -20.97
N ARG A 100 1.49 -4.65 -20.75
CA ARG A 100 1.43 -3.68 -21.85
C ARG A 100 2.29 -2.45 -21.61
N ARG A 101 2.65 -1.77 -22.69
CA ARG A 101 3.38 -0.50 -22.64
C ARG A 101 2.43 0.67 -22.40
N TRP A 102 2.09 0.88 -21.14
CA TRP A 102 1.31 2.04 -20.71
C TRP A 102 2.04 3.35 -21.00
N ARG A 103 1.29 4.42 -21.25
CA ARG A 103 1.84 5.76 -21.53
C ARG A 103 1.10 6.83 -20.71
N GLY A 104 1.74 7.99 -20.58
CA GLY A 104 1.14 9.16 -19.92
C GLY A 104 0.71 8.90 -18.48
N VAL A 105 -0.44 9.45 -18.10
CA VAL A 105 -0.97 9.42 -16.72
C VAL A 105 -1.19 7.98 -16.23
N ALA A 106 -1.71 7.09 -17.08
CA ALA A 106 -1.97 5.71 -16.67
C ALA A 106 -0.69 4.95 -16.30
N ARG A 107 0.43 5.21 -17.00
CA ARG A 107 1.73 4.65 -16.61
C ARG A 107 2.16 5.19 -15.24
N VAL A 108 2.02 6.50 -15.02
CA VAL A 108 2.39 7.12 -13.74
C VAL A 108 1.56 6.52 -12.59
N ALA A 109 0.25 6.42 -12.76
CA ALA A 109 -0.65 5.85 -11.76
C ALA A 109 -0.26 4.40 -11.40
N LEU A 110 0.03 3.56 -12.40
CA LEU A 110 0.46 2.19 -12.16
C LEU A 110 1.84 2.10 -11.53
N VAL A 111 2.78 2.97 -11.89
CA VAL A 111 4.09 3.05 -11.21
C VAL A 111 3.90 3.42 -9.75
N CYS A 112 3.09 4.44 -9.44
CA CYS A 112 2.78 4.83 -8.06
C CYS A 112 2.12 3.68 -7.28
N ALA A 113 1.08 3.06 -7.84
CA ALA A 113 0.40 1.93 -7.21
C ALA A 113 1.33 0.72 -7.00
N SER A 114 2.25 0.46 -7.95
CA SER A 114 3.25 -0.61 -7.82
C SER A 114 4.29 -0.37 -6.72
N LEU A 115 4.34 0.82 -6.12
CA LEU A 115 5.20 1.10 -4.96
C LEU A 115 4.51 0.80 -3.62
N TRP A 116 3.22 0.46 -3.62
CA TRP A 116 2.47 0.24 -2.37
C TRP A 116 2.86 -1.02 -1.60
N TRP A 117 3.67 -1.92 -2.18
CA TRP A 117 4.27 -3.03 -1.43
C TRP A 117 5.18 -2.55 -0.28
N ILE A 118 5.69 -1.31 -0.36
CA ILE A 118 6.54 -0.71 0.68
C ILE A 118 5.80 -0.70 2.01
N ASP A 119 4.48 -0.52 2.00
CA ASP A 119 3.62 -0.58 3.18
C ASP A 119 3.85 -1.89 3.95
N ALA A 120 3.52 -3.03 3.33
CA ALA A 120 3.72 -4.34 3.94
C ALA A 120 5.18 -4.57 4.38
N ALA A 121 6.17 -4.23 3.55
CA ALA A 121 7.58 -4.45 3.89
C ALA A 121 8.06 -3.61 5.09
N THR A 122 7.55 -2.38 5.23
CA THR A 122 7.93 -1.46 6.33
C THR A 122 7.18 -1.77 7.62
N TYR A 123 5.92 -2.21 7.54
CA TYR A 123 5.16 -2.67 8.70
C TYR A 123 5.76 -3.92 9.37
N LEU A 124 6.59 -4.70 8.67
CA LEU A 124 7.28 -5.86 9.24
C LEU A 124 8.63 -5.55 9.88
N LEU A 125 9.16 -4.33 9.70
CA LEU A 125 10.43 -3.93 10.30
C LEU A 125 10.49 -4.12 11.83
N PRO A 126 9.42 -3.87 12.61
CA PRO A 126 9.44 -4.12 14.04
C PRO A 126 9.64 -5.57 14.46
N ALA A 127 9.35 -6.55 13.58
CA ALA A 127 9.71 -7.95 13.84
C ALA A 127 11.24 -8.17 13.96
N PHE A 128 12.06 -7.22 13.49
CA PHE A 128 13.52 -7.22 13.63
C PHE A 128 14.03 -6.18 14.64
N GLY A 129 13.13 -5.60 15.46
CA GLY A 129 13.48 -4.53 16.41
C GLY A 129 13.71 -3.16 15.78
N LEU A 130 13.29 -2.95 14.53
CA LEU A 130 13.37 -1.66 13.83
C LEU A 130 12.05 -0.90 13.95
N LYS A 131 12.04 0.42 13.72
CA LYS A 131 10.79 1.19 13.68
C LYS A 131 10.11 1.04 12.32
N ARG A 132 8.78 0.92 12.29
CA ARG A 132 8.01 0.79 11.03
C ARG A 132 8.18 2.01 10.11
N SER A 133 8.36 3.20 10.69
CA SER A 133 8.61 4.43 9.97
C SER A 133 9.75 5.20 10.64
N ILE A 134 10.71 5.64 9.83
CA ILE A 134 11.80 6.52 10.27
C ILE A 134 11.26 7.87 10.75
N LEU A 135 10.15 8.33 10.19
CA LEU A 135 9.60 9.67 10.44
C LEU A 135 8.66 9.73 11.65
N TRP A 136 7.91 8.67 11.92
CA TRP A 136 6.78 8.72 12.88
C TRP A 136 6.86 7.66 13.97
N GLY A 137 7.81 6.71 13.88
CA GLY A 137 7.91 5.61 14.81
C GLY A 137 6.80 4.57 14.64
N GLY A 138 6.56 3.81 15.71
CA GLY A 138 5.77 2.58 15.73
C GLY A 138 6.67 1.35 15.86
N ASP A 139 6.39 0.56 16.89
CA ASP A 139 7.11 -0.64 17.33
C ASP A 139 6.27 -1.92 17.23
N TYR A 140 5.05 -1.81 16.71
CA TYR A 140 4.19 -2.96 16.46
C TYR A 140 4.27 -3.38 14.99
N ALA A 141 4.24 -4.68 14.75
CA ALA A 141 4.24 -5.27 13.42
C ALA A 141 2.88 -5.91 13.14
N GLU A 142 1.83 -5.08 13.03
CA GLU A 142 0.44 -5.55 12.92
C GLU A 142 0.20 -6.68 11.93
N PRO A 143 0.64 -6.64 10.66
CA PRO A 143 0.41 -7.75 9.75
C PRO A 143 1.13 -9.03 10.21
N TYR A 144 2.29 -8.93 10.85
CA TYR A 144 2.99 -10.08 11.43
C TYR A 144 2.24 -10.64 12.63
N GLU A 145 1.87 -9.80 13.60
CA GLU A 145 1.17 -10.20 14.81
C GLU A 145 -0.19 -10.82 14.47
N CYS A 146 -0.92 -10.23 13.52
CA CYS A 146 -2.17 -10.77 13.00
C CYS A 146 -1.98 -12.11 12.31
N ALA A 147 -0.97 -12.26 11.45
CA ALA A 147 -0.65 -13.54 10.82
C ALA A 147 -0.32 -14.62 11.85
N MET A 148 0.45 -14.29 12.90
CA MET A 148 0.76 -15.21 13.99
C MET A 148 -0.49 -15.63 14.78
N ARG A 149 -1.40 -14.69 15.07
CA ARG A 149 -2.71 -14.96 15.71
C ARG A 149 -3.58 -15.90 14.87
N LEU A 150 -3.41 -15.89 13.55
CA LEU A 150 -4.07 -16.80 12.61
C LEU A 150 -3.33 -18.16 12.46
N GLY A 151 -2.25 -18.37 13.22
CA GLY A 151 -1.49 -19.62 13.21
C GLY A 151 -0.49 -19.74 12.05
N ALA A 152 -0.12 -18.64 11.40
CA ALA A 152 0.93 -18.66 10.39
C ALA A 152 2.31 -18.94 11.01
N ASP A 153 3.21 -19.53 10.24
CA ASP A 153 4.62 -19.61 10.61
C ASP A 153 5.29 -18.24 10.38
N GLY A 154 5.82 -17.63 11.44
CA GLY A 154 6.38 -16.29 11.41
C GLY A 154 7.54 -16.13 10.42
N PRO A 155 8.60 -16.96 10.49
CA PRO A 155 9.69 -16.92 9.54
C PRO A 155 9.24 -17.07 8.08
N LEU A 156 8.32 -17.99 7.80
CA LEU A 156 7.76 -18.16 6.46
C LEU A 156 6.98 -16.94 6.01
N PHE A 157 6.15 -16.36 6.88
CA PHE A 157 5.38 -15.15 6.58
C PHE A 157 6.29 -13.98 6.22
N LEU A 158 7.32 -13.72 7.03
CA LEU A 158 8.33 -12.69 6.74
C LEU A 158 9.03 -12.97 5.40
N ALA A 159 9.46 -14.21 5.17
CA ALA A 159 10.14 -14.59 3.94
C ALA A 159 9.27 -14.35 2.70
N VAL A 160 7.99 -14.73 2.74
CA VAL A 160 7.04 -14.54 1.64
C VAL A 160 6.82 -13.05 1.36
N VAL A 161 6.56 -12.24 2.38
CA VAL A 161 6.29 -10.81 2.18
C VAL A 161 7.51 -10.07 1.65
N TYR A 162 8.72 -10.33 2.19
CA TYR A 162 9.93 -9.68 1.71
C TYR A 162 10.37 -10.19 0.34
N ALA A 163 10.33 -11.50 0.07
CA ALA A 163 10.67 -12.02 -1.24
C ALA A 163 9.72 -11.48 -2.31
N GLY A 164 8.41 -11.48 -2.05
CA GLY A 164 7.41 -10.91 -2.94
C GLY A 164 7.59 -9.41 -3.17
N SER A 165 7.86 -8.65 -2.11
CA SER A 165 8.17 -7.22 -2.20
C SER A 165 9.43 -6.94 -3.01
N GLY A 166 10.50 -7.72 -2.78
CA GLY A 166 11.75 -7.63 -3.53
C GLY A 166 11.57 -7.95 -5.01
N LEU A 167 10.77 -8.97 -5.35
CA LEU A 167 10.42 -9.30 -6.73
C LEU A 167 9.65 -8.16 -7.41
N MET A 168 8.67 -7.54 -6.73
CA MET A 168 7.96 -6.39 -7.28
C MET A 168 8.88 -5.18 -7.50
N ALA A 169 9.77 -4.89 -6.55
CA ALA A 169 10.76 -3.83 -6.69
C ALA A 169 11.68 -4.07 -7.89
N ALA A 170 12.26 -5.27 -8.00
CA ALA A 170 13.12 -5.65 -9.11
C ALA A 170 12.38 -5.59 -10.46
N ALA A 171 11.16 -6.09 -10.51
CA ALA A 171 10.31 -6.07 -11.70
C ALA A 171 9.99 -4.63 -12.14
N LEU A 172 9.69 -3.73 -11.20
CA LEU A 172 9.45 -2.32 -11.49
C LEU A 172 10.70 -1.62 -12.02
N VAL A 173 11.84 -1.77 -11.34
CA VAL A 173 13.13 -1.18 -11.76
C VAL A 173 13.51 -1.67 -13.15
N TRP A 174 13.44 -2.98 -13.39
CA TRP A 174 13.73 -3.57 -14.69
C TRP A 174 12.79 -3.02 -15.77
N ARG A 175 11.49 -2.93 -15.48
CA ARG A 175 10.52 -2.39 -16.43
C ARG A 175 10.81 -0.95 -16.78
N LEU A 176 11.15 -0.11 -15.80
CA LEU A 176 11.48 1.29 -16.04
C LEU A 176 12.80 1.47 -16.81
N ALA A 177 13.79 0.60 -16.57
CA ALA A 177 15.09 0.65 -17.24
C ALA A 177 15.04 0.19 -18.70
N THR A 178 14.21 -0.83 -18.99
CA THR A 178 14.09 -1.42 -20.34
C THR A 178 13.04 -0.75 -21.21
N ASP A 179 12.06 -0.08 -20.62
CA ASP A 179 11.05 0.69 -21.35
C ASP A 179 11.59 2.08 -21.71
N ARG A 180 12.74 2.08 -22.40
CA ARG A 180 13.27 3.26 -23.08
C ARG A 180 12.27 3.66 -24.16
N PRO A 181 11.98 4.97 -24.34
CA PRO A 181 11.27 5.39 -25.53
C PRO A 181 12.02 4.80 -26.74
N PRO A 182 11.32 4.20 -27.72
CA PRO A 182 11.98 3.74 -28.93
C PRO A 182 12.83 4.90 -29.41
N ALA A 183 14.14 4.69 -29.55
CA ALA A 183 15.10 5.72 -29.92
C ALA A 183 14.48 6.46 -31.08
N ALA A 184 13.97 7.66 -30.82
CA ALA A 184 13.26 8.40 -31.83
C ALA A 184 14.27 8.54 -32.96
N ALA A 185 13.99 7.94 -34.11
CA ALA A 185 13.71 8.59 -35.38
C ALA A 185 14.24 10.04 -35.53
N ALA A 186 15.41 10.34 -34.96
CA ALA A 186 16.12 11.61 -34.94
C ALA A 186 16.73 11.93 -36.31
N LYS A 187 16.23 11.28 -37.35
CA LYS A 187 16.72 11.37 -38.73
C LYS A 187 15.64 11.72 -39.77
N GLN A 188 14.37 11.92 -39.40
CA GLN A 188 13.32 12.19 -40.41
C GLN A 188 12.66 13.58 -40.31
N ARG A 189 13.33 14.56 -39.70
CA ARG A 189 12.98 15.99 -39.85
C ARG A 189 14.18 16.81 -40.35
N ARG A 190 14.90 16.27 -41.34
CA ARG A 190 15.74 17.08 -42.23
C ARG A 190 15.02 17.22 -43.55
#